data_AF-A0A9X1AHC7-F1
#
_entry.id   AF-A0A9X1AHC7-F1
#
_cell.length_a   1.000
_cell.length_b   1.000
_cell.length_c   1.000
_cell.angle_alpha   90.00
_cell.angle_beta   90.00
_cell.angle_gamma   90.00
#
_symmetry.space_group_name_H-M   'P 1'
#
loop_
_entity.id
_entity.type
_entity.pdbx_description
1 polymer ?
#
loop_
_entity_poly.entity_id
_entity_poly.type
_entity_poly.pdbx_seq_one_letter_code
_entity_poly.pdbx_strand_id
1 'polypeptide(L)'
;MVDLATTNSDIPSPKTFELSASETRTEHDLLGDAEVPAGVYWGVHTLRALSNFPITGVPIAHFPEFVRALALVKQAASRANHRLGYLATAKAEAIDQACEMVANGGYCRDQFVVDAIQGGAGTSTNMNANEVIANIGLELMGRKKGDYAALHPNDDVNMAQSTNDAYPTALRLAIIFAGGPLVAALEELAFAFKSKAVEFADVLKVGRTQLQDAVPMTLGQEFDAFFATIKEDIARLKEAMALFREVNLGATAIGTGINTDARYGPLAIEELARNSGIPMVPALNLIEATSDMGAFVLFSGILKRVAVKLSKICNDLRLLSSGPRAGFGEITLPVVQAGSSIMPGKVNPVIPEVVNQVAYMVIGHDLTVTLCAESGQLQLNAFEPTIGYCVLSSLRILTSAVETLAAKCVAGIAADRNRCRALVDDSIGLVTALVPTLGYEACSRIAKQALQQNKSVSQIVLEEELLTPEHLYRLLRPEMMTAPSRSLDQGMSFAQAGALPIT
;
A
#
# COMPACT_ATOMS: atom_id res chain seq x y z
N MET A 1 -18.28 9.03 -33.20
CA MET A 1 -19.06 8.87 -31.97
C MET A 1 -18.82 7.46 -31.49
N VAL A 2 -17.89 7.28 -30.55
CA VAL A 2 -17.62 5.99 -29.92
C VAL A 2 -18.30 6.04 -28.56
N ASP A 3 -19.24 5.13 -28.37
CA ASP A 3 -20.10 5.03 -27.20
C ASP A 3 -19.28 4.51 -26.01
N LEU A 4 -18.92 5.41 -25.09
CA LEU A 4 -18.28 5.10 -23.82
C LEU A 4 -19.37 4.88 -22.77
N ALA A 5 -20.11 3.79 -22.92
CA ALA A 5 -21.11 3.34 -21.96
C ALA A 5 -20.73 1.97 -21.40
N THR A 6 -19.65 1.94 -20.61
CA THR A 6 -19.45 0.91 -19.57
C THR A 6 -18.96 1.62 -18.32
N THR A 7 -19.86 2.34 -17.65
CA THR A 7 -19.65 2.74 -16.27
C THR A 7 -19.77 1.49 -15.41
N ASN A 8 -18.63 0.98 -14.93
CA ASN A 8 -18.57 0.07 -13.79
C ASN A 8 -19.25 0.76 -12.60
N SER A 9 -20.52 0.45 -12.35
CA SER A 9 -21.26 0.84 -11.15
C SER A 9 -21.05 -0.14 -10.00
N ASP A 10 -19.93 -0.86 -9.98
CA ASP A 10 -19.62 -1.94 -9.02
C ASP A 10 -18.89 -1.44 -7.77
N ILE A 11 -18.92 -0.14 -7.47
CA ILE A 11 -18.45 0.39 -6.18
C ILE A 11 -19.66 0.45 -5.25
N PRO A 12 -19.77 -0.42 -4.24
CA PRO A 12 -20.86 -0.34 -3.28
C PRO A 12 -20.74 0.99 -2.52
N SER A 13 -21.76 1.83 -2.62
CA SER A 13 -22.02 2.96 -1.70
C SER A 13 -23.16 2.57 -0.76
N PRO A 14 -23.28 3.14 0.44
CA PRO A 14 -24.44 2.94 1.28
C PRO A 14 -25.64 3.50 0.54
N LYS A 15 -26.56 2.60 0.24
CA LYS A 15 -27.82 2.94 -0.39
C LYS A 15 -28.74 3.47 0.72
N THR A 16 -29.23 4.69 0.56
CA THR A 16 -30.44 5.12 1.26
C THR A 16 -31.59 4.27 0.75
N PHE A 17 -32.11 3.38 1.59
CA PHE A 17 -33.31 2.61 1.28
C PHE A 17 -34.53 3.48 1.60
N GLU A 18 -35.29 3.87 0.58
CA GLU A 18 -36.63 4.42 0.79
C GLU A 18 -37.55 3.29 1.27
N LEU A 19 -37.85 3.28 2.57
CA LEU A 19 -38.72 2.28 3.21
C LEU A 19 -40.18 2.32 2.72
N SER A 20 -40.57 3.32 1.93
CA SER A 20 -41.96 3.62 1.61
C SER A 20 -42.60 2.74 0.52
N ALA A 21 -41.84 1.86 -0.14
CA ALA A 21 -42.37 1.03 -1.24
C ALA A 21 -41.96 -0.47 -1.22
N SER A 22 -41.22 -0.95 -0.21
CA SER A 22 -40.83 -2.36 -0.11
C SER A 22 -41.68 -3.12 0.89
N GLU A 23 -42.10 -4.35 0.58
CA GLU A 23 -42.57 -5.30 1.60
C GLU A 23 -41.53 -5.39 2.73
N THR A 24 -41.98 -5.40 3.98
CA THR A 24 -41.12 -5.51 5.17
C THR A 24 -41.40 -6.81 5.93
N ARG A 25 -40.46 -7.18 6.81
CA ARG A 25 -40.62 -8.20 7.84
C ARG A 25 -40.28 -7.58 9.18
N THR A 26 -41.05 -7.92 10.20
CA THR A 26 -40.77 -7.51 11.58
C THR A 26 -39.69 -8.40 12.17
N GLU A 27 -38.63 -7.79 12.72
CA GLU A 27 -37.60 -8.47 13.51
C GLU A 27 -37.49 -7.80 14.88
N HIS A 28 -36.99 -8.55 15.87
CA HIS A 28 -36.89 -8.12 17.26
C HIS A 28 -35.46 -8.26 17.78
N ASP A 29 -34.97 -7.22 18.47
CA ASP A 29 -33.77 -7.30 19.30
C ASP A 29 -34.04 -6.73 20.70
N LEU A 30 -32.99 -6.56 21.50
CA LEU A 30 -33.09 -6.00 22.86
C LEU A 30 -33.82 -4.65 22.94
N LEU A 31 -33.81 -3.85 21.86
CA LEU A 31 -34.44 -2.52 21.82
C LEU A 31 -35.90 -2.57 21.33
N GLY A 32 -36.42 -3.76 21.04
CA GLY A 32 -37.78 -3.98 20.57
C GLY A 32 -37.88 -4.29 19.08
N ASP A 33 -39.10 -4.21 18.55
CA ASP A 33 -39.41 -4.54 17.17
C ASP A 33 -38.94 -3.46 16.19
N ALA A 34 -38.57 -3.87 14.98
CA ALA A 34 -38.30 -2.99 13.85
C ALA A 34 -38.67 -3.64 12.52
N GLU A 35 -39.04 -2.81 11.54
CA GLU A 35 -39.38 -3.25 10.19
C GLU A 35 -38.15 -3.27 9.28
N VAL A 36 -37.78 -4.47 8.81
CA VAL A 36 -36.65 -4.72 7.91
C VAL A 36 -37.19 -4.99 6.50
N PRO A 37 -36.61 -4.43 5.42
CA PRO A 37 -37.03 -4.76 4.05
C PRO A 37 -37.00 -6.27 3.79
N ALA A 38 -38.08 -6.86 3.26
CA ALA A 38 -38.22 -8.31 3.14
C ALA A 38 -37.18 -8.96 2.20
N GLY A 39 -36.68 -8.20 1.22
CA GLY A 39 -35.74 -8.69 0.20
C GLY A 39 -34.27 -8.80 0.66
N VAL A 40 -33.88 -8.16 1.76
CA VAL A 40 -32.48 -8.09 2.21
C VAL A 40 -32.11 -9.24 3.16
N TYR A 41 -30.84 -9.63 3.15
CA TYR A 41 -30.32 -10.71 4.01
C TYR A 41 -29.87 -10.23 5.39
N TRP A 42 -29.58 -8.94 5.56
CA TRP A 42 -29.29 -8.37 6.86
C TRP A 42 -30.56 -8.16 7.68
N GLY A 43 -30.43 -7.99 9.00
CA GLY A 43 -31.54 -7.96 9.95
C GLY A 43 -31.62 -6.67 10.77
N VAL A 44 -32.32 -6.74 11.91
CA VAL A 44 -32.60 -5.59 12.78
C VAL A 44 -31.32 -4.91 13.32
N HIS A 45 -30.26 -5.64 13.64
CA HIS A 45 -29.04 -5.03 14.15
C HIS A 45 -28.36 -4.19 13.06
N THR A 46 -28.33 -4.69 11.83
CA THR A 46 -27.82 -3.94 10.67
C THR A 46 -28.68 -2.73 10.35
N LEU A 47 -30.01 -2.85 10.42
CA LEU A 47 -30.93 -1.73 10.23
C LEU A 47 -30.63 -0.57 11.19
N ARG A 48 -30.43 -0.89 12.48
CA ARG A 48 -30.10 0.10 13.50
C ARG A 48 -28.73 0.73 13.24
N ALA A 49 -27.73 -0.06 12.85
CA ALA A 49 -26.42 0.45 12.50
C ALA A 49 -26.46 1.42 11.31
N LEU A 50 -27.22 1.11 10.26
CA LEU A 50 -27.43 2.01 9.12
C LEU A 50 -28.05 3.34 9.53
N SER A 51 -29.00 3.30 10.46
CA SER A 51 -29.67 4.52 10.97
C SER A 51 -28.74 5.36 11.85
N ASN A 52 -27.88 4.70 12.63
CA ASN A 52 -27.03 5.36 13.62
C ASN A 52 -25.71 5.91 13.06
N PHE A 53 -25.15 5.29 12.02
CA PHE A 53 -23.78 5.58 11.55
C PHE A 53 -23.67 5.98 10.06
N PRO A 54 -24.39 7.01 9.58
CA PRO A 54 -24.21 7.51 8.21
C PRO A 54 -23.00 8.45 8.11
N ILE A 55 -21.78 7.93 8.27
CA ILE A 55 -20.56 8.75 8.47
C ILE A 55 -19.77 8.98 7.19
N THR A 56 -19.25 7.92 6.57
CA THR A 56 -18.28 8.05 5.46
C THR A 56 -18.91 7.86 4.10
N GLY A 57 -20.00 7.12 4.01
CA GLY A 57 -20.48 6.69 2.70
C GLY A 57 -19.73 5.47 2.16
N VAL A 58 -18.94 4.75 2.98
CA VAL A 58 -18.18 3.56 2.56
C VAL A 58 -18.67 2.34 3.33
N PRO A 59 -19.36 1.39 2.70
CA PRO A 59 -19.86 0.20 3.38
C PRO A 59 -18.75 -0.85 3.52
N ILE A 60 -18.90 -1.82 4.43
CA ILE A 60 -17.98 -2.97 4.56
C ILE A 60 -17.83 -3.72 3.22
N ALA A 61 -18.88 -3.80 2.40
CA ALA A 61 -18.85 -4.35 1.05
C ALA A 61 -17.78 -3.75 0.13
N HIS A 62 -17.31 -2.53 0.41
CA HIS A 62 -16.21 -1.88 -0.30
C HIS A 62 -14.89 -2.65 -0.17
N PHE A 63 -14.71 -3.41 0.91
CA PHE A 63 -13.53 -4.22 1.22
C PHE A 63 -13.87 -5.72 1.07
N PRO A 64 -13.83 -6.29 -0.15
CA PRO A 64 -14.23 -7.67 -0.39
C PRO A 64 -13.40 -8.68 0.39
N GLU A 65 -12.13 -8.39 0.66
CA GLU A 65 -11.24 -9.20 1.50
C GLU A 65 -11.76 -9.30 2.93
N PHE A 66 -12.41 -8.24 3.42
CA PHE A 66 -12.97 -8.22 4.78
C PHE A 66 -14.28 -8.99 4.87
N VAL A 67 -15.18 -8.85 3.88
CA VAL A 67 -16.38 -9.68 3.77
C VAL A 67 -16.02 -11.16 3.70
N ARG A 68 -15.04 -11.51 2.86
CA ARG A 68 -14.51 -12.87 2.75
C ARG A 68 -13.97 -13.37 4.09
N ALA A 69 -13.16 -12.57 4.78
CA ALA A 69 -12.58 -12.95 6.07
C ALA A 69 -13.65 -13.16 7.16
N LEU A 70 -14.68 -12.30 7.22
CA LEU A 70 -15.81 -12.47 8.13
C LEU A 70 -16.50 -13.83 7.91
N ALA A 71 -16.82 -14.16 6.65
CA ALA A 71 -17.44 -15.43 6.31
C ALA A 71 -16.55 -16.64 6.67
N LEU A 72 -15.24 -16.58 6.42
CA LEU A 72 -14.31 -17.66 6.77
C LEU A 72 -14.19 -17.87 8.28
N VAL A 73 -14.23 -16.81 9.09
CA VAL A 73 -14.25 -16.90 10.56
C VAL A 73 -15.54 -17.57 11.03
N LYS A 74 -16.70 -17.18 10.51
CA LYS A 74 -17.99 -17.82 10.86
C LYS A 74 -18.04 -19.29 10.44
N GLN A 75 -17.50 -19.61 9.27
CA GLN A 75 -17.37 -20.99 8.80
C GLN A 75 -16.52 -21.84 9.75
N ALA A 76 -15.35 -21.32 10.15
CA ALA A 76 -14.44 -22.00 11.05
C ALA A 76 -15.06 -22.23 12.44
N ALA A 77 -15.75 -21.23 12.98
CA ALA A 77 -16.46 -21.33 14.25
C ALA A 77 -17.61 -22.36 14.19
N SER A 78 -18.41 -22.35 13.10
CA SER A 78 -19.49 -23.33 12.88
C SER A 78 -18.93 -24.76 12.85
N ARG A 79 -17.86 -25.00 12.07
CA ARG A 79 -17.20 -26.31 11.99
C ARG A 79 -16.63 -26.76 13.32
N ALA A 80 -16.00 -25.87 14.09
CA ALA A 80 -15.47 -26.19 15.41
C ALA A 80 -16.58 -26.57 16.39
N ASN A 81 -17.66 -25.78 16.47
CA ASN A 81 -18.81 -26.09 17.32
C ASN A 81 -19.52 -27.38 16.92
N HIS A 82 -19.61 -27.67 15.62
CA HIS A 82 -20.15 -28.93 15.12
C HIS A 82 -19.27 -30.13 15.52
N ARG A 83 -17.95 -30.03 15.33
CA ARG A 83 -16.98 -31.07 15.74
C ARG A 83 -17.03 -31.34 17.25
N LEU A 84 -17.35 -30.33 18.06
CA LEU A 84 -17.51 -30.44 19.51
C LEU A 84 -18.90 -30.93 19.95
N GLY A 85 -19.86 -31.03 19.03
CA GLY A 85 -21.22 -31.47 19.30
C GLY A 85 -22.16 -30.40 19.86
N TYR A 86 -21.77 -29.12 19.85
CA TYR A 86 -22.61 -28.01 20.31
C TYR A 86 -23.57 -27.51 19.23
N LEU A 87 -23.20 -27.62 17.96
CA LEU A 87 -24.02 -27.19 16.82
C LEU A 87 -24.58 -28.40 16.05
N ALA A 88 -25.90 -28.46 15.95
CA ALA A 88 -26.62 -29.53 15.25
C ALA A 88 -26.23 -29.61 13.77
N THR A 89 -26.11 -30.82 13.21
CA THR A 89 -25.64 -31.07 11.84
C THR A 89 -26.35 -30.23 10.79
N ALA A 90 -27.68 -30.19 10.79
CA ALA A 90 -28.45 -29.44 9.79
C ALA A 90 -28.16 -27.93 9.81
N LYS A 91 -27.94 -27.34 11.00
CA LYS A 91 -27.57 -25.93 11.12
C LYS A 91 -26.12 -25.69 10.71
N ALA A 92 -25.22 -26.58 11.13
CA ALA A 92 -23.81 -26.52 10.79
C ALA A 92 -23.60 -26.56 9.27
N GLU A 93 -24.25 -27.49 8.57
CA GLU A 93 -24.20 -27.62 7.11
C GLU A 93 -24.75 -26.37 6.40
N ALA A 94 -25.88 -25.83 6.86
CA ALA A 94 -26.47 -24.61 6.29
C ALA A 94 -25.55 -23.39 6.48
N ILE A 95 -24.96 -23.21 7.66
CA ILE A 95 -24.01 -22.13 7.94
C ILE A 95 -22.74 -22.31 7.12
N ASP A 96 -22.22 -23.54 7.03
CA ASP A 96 -21.00 -23.85 6.29
C ASP A 96 -21.13 -23.48 4.81
N GLN A 97 -22.23 -23.88 4.19
CA GLN A 97 -22.54 -23.59 2.80
C GLN A 97 -22.82 -22.11 2.57
N ALA A 98 -23.55 -21.44 3.48
CA ALA A 98 -23.77 -20.00 3.42
C ALA A 98 -22.46 -19.21 3.47
N CYS A 99 -21.54 -19.59 4.36
CA CYS A 99 -20.23 -18.96 4.45
C CYS A 99 -19.38 -19.22 3.20
N GLU A 100 -19.43 -20.41 2.62
CA GLU A 100 -18.73 -20.72 1.37
C GLU A 100 -19.23 -19.84 0.21
N MET A 101 -20.54 -19.66 0.08
CA MET A 101 -21.15 -18.79 -0.92
C MET A 101 -20.68 -17.33 -0.78
N VAL A 102 -20.66 -16.79 0.44
CA VAL A 102 -20.18 -15.43 0.72
C VAL A 102 -18.68 -15.30 0.46
N ALA A 103 -17.88 -16.28 0.90
CA ALA A 103 -16.41 -16.24 0.81
C ALA A 103 -15.87 -16.41 -0.62
N ASN A 104 -16.47 -17.29 -1.43
CA ASN A 104 -15.94 -17.68 -2.75
C ASN A 104 -16.67 -17.02 -3.94
N GLY A 105 -17.92 -16.59 -3.78
CA GLY A 105 -18.77 -16.20 -4.92
C GLY A 105 -19.12 -14.72 -5.03
N GLY A 106 -18.67 -13.87 -4.09
CA GLY A 106 -19.16 -12.49 -3.98
C GLY A 106 -20.68 -12.39 -3.75
N TYR A 107 -21.33 -13.53 -3.50
CA TYR A 107 -22.76 -13.65 -3.31
C TYR A 107 -23.17 -12.82 -2.09
N CYS A 108 -24.21 -12.00 -2.25
CA CYS A 108 -24.69 -11.09 -1.21
C CYS A 108 -23.61 -10.14 -0.64
N ARG A 109 -22.51 -9.87 -1.36
CA ARG A 109 -21.50 -8.89 -0.90
C ARG A 109 -22.13 -7.51 -0.65
N ASP A 110 -23.09 -7.12 -1.47
CA ASP A 110 -23.86 -5.89 -1.35
C ASP A 110 -24.77 -5.85 -0.10
N GLN A 111 -24.89 -6.94 0.65
CA GLN A 111 -25.63 -7.03 1.91
C GLN A 111 -24.77 -6.68 3.13
N PHE A 112 -23.47 -6.43 2.94
CA PHE A 112 -22.54 -5.94 3.98
C PHE A 112 -22.51 -4.42 3.97
N VAL A 113 -23.58 -3.83 4.48
CA VAL A 113 -23.96 -2.43 4.23
C VAL A 113 -23.55 -1.45 5.32
N VAL A 114 -23.09 -1.94 6.47
CA VAL A 114 -22.67 -1.08 7.60
C VAL A 114 -21.50 -0.18 7.17
N ASP A 115 -21.51 1.08 7.62
CA ASP A 115 -20.42 2.02 7.38
C ASP A 115 -19.10 1.51 8.02
N ALA A 116 -18.00 1.66 7.31
CA ALA A 116 -16.68 1.26 7.78
C ALA A 116 -16.26 2.01 9.06
N ILE A 117 -16.80 3.22 9.27
CA ILE A 117 -16.69 3.95 10.54
C ILE A 117 -18.01 3.81 11.30
N GLN A 118 -17.95 3.09 12.41
CA GLN A 118 -19.10 2.77 13.25
C GLN A 118 -18.72 2.77 14.73
N GLY A 119 -19.71 3.03 15.60
CA GLY A 119 -19.56 2.81 17.04
C GLY A 119 -19.66 1.33 17.41
N GLY A 120 -19.23 0.98 18.64
CA GLY A 120 -19.42 -0.36 19.20
C GLY A 120 -18.36 -1.39 18.80
N ALA A 121 -17.13 -0.95 18.51
CA ALA A 121 -15.96 -1.82 18.31
C ALA A 121 -16.12 -2.91 17.23
N GLY A 122 -16.89 -2.61 16.16
CA GLY A 122 -17.13 -3.55 15.07
C GLY A 122 -18.33 -4.50 15.28
N THR A 123 -19.10 -4.33 16.36
CA THR A 123 -20.26 -5.19 16.65
C THR A 123 -21.29 -5.13 15.55
N SER A 124 -21.53 -3.97 14.95
CA SER A 124 -22.48 -3.84 13.86
C SER A 124 -22.04 -4.64 12.64
N THR A 125 -20.75 -4.64 12.30
CA THR A 125 -20.19 -5.49 11.24
C THR A 125 -20.29 -6.97 11.58
N ASN A 126 -19.96 -7.38 12.81
CA ASN A 126 -20.06 -8.78 13.23
C ASN A 126 -21.51 -9.28 13.16
N MET A 127 -22.47 -8.48 13.64
CA MET A 127 -23.89 -8.80 13.57
C MET A 127 -24.42 -8.76 12.14
N ASN A 128 -23.96 -7.84 11.29
CA ASN A 128 -24.32 -7.85 9.88
C ASN A 128 -23.89 -9.16 9.20
N ALA A 129 -22.68 -9.66 9.49
CA ALA A 129 -22.24 -10.97 9.00
C ALA A 129 -23.13 -12.10 9.55
N ASN A 130 -23.41 -12.10 10.86
CA ASN A 130 -24.27 -13.11 11.49
C ASN A 130 -25.67 -13.17 10.86
N GLU A 131 -26.32 -12.01 10.68
CA GLU A 131 -27.66 -11.90 10.10
C GLU A 131 -27.68 -12.35 8.63
N VAL A 132 -26.71 -11.89 7.83
CA VAL A 132 -26.62 -12.28 6.42
C VAL A 132 -26.42 -13.79 6.28
N ILE A 133 -25.46 -14.36 7.00
CA ILE A 133 -25.17 -15.79 6.97
C ILE A 133 -26.37 -16.59 7.50
N ALA A 134 -27.03 -16.11 8.55
CA ALA A 134 -28.21 -16.78 9.09
C ALA A 134 -29.34 -16.83 8.06
N ASN A 135 -29.64 -15.71 7.40
CA ASN A 135 -30.71 -15.65 6.41
C ASN A 135 -30.40 -16.41 5.12
N ILE A 136 -29.13 -16.48 4.70
CA ILE A 136 -28.72 -17.39 3.61
C ILE A 136 -28.91 -18.85 4.05
N GLY A 137 -28.47 -19.21 5.26
CA GLY A 137 -28.66 -20.54 5.82
C GLY A 137 -30.14 -20.94 5.92
N LEU A 138 -31.01 -20.02 6.34
CA LEU A 138 -32.46 -20.23 6.37
C LEU A 138 -33.03 -20.54 4.98
N GLU A 139 -32.62 -19.80 3.94
CA GLU A 139 -33.04 -20.10 2.57
C GLU A 139 -32.57 -21.47 2.10
N LEU A 140 -31.32 -21.86 2.40
CA LEU A 140 -30.80 -23.19 2.10
C LEU A 140 -31.58 -24.30 2.82
N MET A 141 -32.15 -24.00 4.00
CA MET A 141 -33.04 -24.88 4.76
C MET A 141 -34.51 -24.81 4.31
N GLY A 142 -34.84 -24.05 3.25
CA GLY A 142 -36.21 -23.87 2.77
C GLY A 142 -37.10 -23.02 3.69
N ARG A 143 -36.49 -22.18 4.53
CA ARG A 143 -37.15 -21.28 5.48
C ARG A 143 -37.16 -19.84 4.97
N LYS A 144 -38.02 -19.01 5.56
CA LYS A 144 -38.10 -17.58 5.24
C LYS A 144 -37.01 -16.80 5.99
N LYS A 145 -36.53 -15.71 5.41
CA LYS A 145 -35.66 -14.75 6.12
C LYS A 145 -36.35 -14.26 7.40
N GLY A 146 -35.60 -14.17 8.49
CA GLY A 146 -36.10 -13.81 9.82
C GLY A 146 -36.74 -14.96 10.61
N ASP A 147 -36.81 -16.19 10.09
CA ASP A 147 -37.24 -17.39 10.85
C ASP A 147 -36.13 -17.87 11.81
N TYR A 148 -35.71 -16.99 12.72
CA TYR A 148 -34.57 -17.21 13.61
C TYR A 148 -34.81 -18.29 14.68
N ALA A 149 -36.03 -18.81 14.80
CA ALA A 149 -36.28 -20.01 15.59
C ALA A 149 -35.63 -21.25 14.97
N ALA A 150 -35.47 -21.30 13.65
CA ALA A 150 -34.83 -22.40 12.94
C ALA A 150 -33.29 -22.26 12.87
N LEU A 151 -32.79 -21.03 12.70
CA LEU A 151 -31.36 -20.73 12.66
C LEU A 151 -31.15 -19.26 13.08
N HIS A 152 -30.52 -19.06 14.23
CA HIS A 152 -30.43 -17.78 14.91
C HIS A 152 -29.04 -17.11 14.70
N PRO A 153 -28.97 -15.80 14.42
CA PRO A 153 -27.70 -15.11 14.18
C PRO A 153 -26.77 -15.14 15.41
N ASN A 154 -27.30 -15.02 16.63
CA ASN A 154 -26.49 -15.09 17.85
C ASN A 154 -26.21 -16.55 18.27
N ASP A 155 -27.26 -17.30 18.61
CA ASP A 155 -27.16 -18.64 19.19
C ASP A 155 -26.52 -19.68 18.27
N ASP A 156 -26.64 -19.56 16.94
CA ASP A 156 -26.09 -20.52 15.99
C ASP A 156 -24.88 -19.97 15.23
N VAL A 157 -25.01 -18.83 14.53
CA VAL A 157 -23.91 -18.29 13.69
C VAL A 157 -22.79 -17.68 14.54
N ASN A 158 -23.14 -17.02 15.65
CA ASN A 158 -22.19 -16.44 16.60
C ASN A 158 -21.88 -17.35 17.80
N MET A 159 -22.25 -18.64 17.73
CA MET A 159 -22.01 -19.60 18.82
C MET A 159 -20.53 -19.60 19.22
N ALA A 160 -20.26 -19.51 20.53
CA ALA A 160 -18.93 -19.48 21.14
C ALA A 160 -18.03 -18.29 20.72
N GLN A 161 -18.60 -17.24 20.13
CA GLN A 161 -17.86 -16.06 19.66
C GLN A 161 -18.31 -14.79 20.38
N SER A 162 -17.44 -13.78 20.36
CA SER A 162 -17.75 -12.39 20.63
C SER A 162 -17.44 -11.56 19.39
N THR A 163 -17.92 -10.32 19.33
CA THR A 163 -17.34 -9.36 18.39
C THR A 163 -15.83 -9.21 18.64
N ASN A 164 -15.42 -9.17 19.91
CA ASN A 164 -14.07 -8.81 20.35
C ASN A 164 -13.01 -9.86 20.02
N ASP A 165 -13.40 -11.00 19.45
CA ASP A 165 -12.49 -12.00 18.90
C ASP A 165 -12.78 -12.35 17.45
N ALA A 166 -14.05 -12.39 17.02
CA ALA A 166 -14.40 -12.64 15.62
C ALA A 166 -14.03 -11.47 14.70
N TYR A 167 -14.32 -10.22 15.09
CA TYR A 167 -14.02 -9.03 14.31
C TYR A 167 -12.51 -8.82 14.12
N PRO A 168 -11.67 -8.77 15.18
CA PRO A 168 -10.23 -8.59 15.00
C PRO A 168 -9.62 -9.76 14.22
N THR A 169 -10.05 -11.01 14.45
CA THR A 169 -9.60 -12.17 13.65
C THR A 169 -9.89 -11.97 12.16
N ALA A 170 -11.11 -11.56 11.80
CA ALA A 170 -11.48 -11.30 10.43
C ALA A 170 -10.69 -10.12 9.83
N LEU A 171 -10.50 -9.03 10.58
CA LEU A 171 -9.75 -7.86 10.10
C LEU A 171 -8.28 -8.21 9.83
N ARG A 172 -7.64 -8.98 10.70
CA ARG A 172 -6.26 -9.44 10.54
C ARG A 172 -6.12 -10.33 9.30
N LEU A 173 -7.05 -11.25 9.10
CA LEU A 173 -7.09 -12.09 7.90
C LEU A 173 -7.33 -11.27 6.62
N ALA A 174 -8.22 -10.26 6.67
CA ALA A 174 -8.48 -9.36 5.56
C ALA A 174 -7.23 -8.57 5.14
N ILE A 175 -6.43 -8.11 6.10
CA ILE A 175 -5.15 -7.43 5.83
C ILE A 175 -4.16 -8.37 5.14
N ILE A 176 -4.10 -9.64 5.53
CA ILE A 176 -3.25 -10.63 4.85
C ILE A 176 -3.68 -10.80 3.40
N PHE A 177 -4.99 -10.94 3.13
CA PHE A 177 -5.52 -11.05 1.77
C PHE A 177 -5.28 -9.77 0.95
N ALA A 178 -5.53 -8.60 1.51
CA ALA A 178 -5.37 -7.31 0.81
C ALA A 178 -3.89 -6.92 0.61
N GLY A 179 -2.99 -7.40 1.46
CA GLY A 179 -1.55 -7.14 1.34
C GLY A 179 -0.87 -7.93 0.22
N GLY A 180 -1.40 -9.10 -0.15
CA GLY A 180 -0.88 -9.92 -1.26
C GLY A 180 -0.83 -9.17 -2.60
N PRO A 181 -1.94 -8.57 -3.07
CA PRO A 181 -1.96 -7.73 -4.26
C PRO A 181 -0.97 -6.57 -4.22
N LEU A 182 -0.83 -5.88 -3.09
CA LEU A 182 0.16 -4.79 -2.96
C LEU A 182 1.60 -5.29 -3.15
N VAL A 183 1.92 -6.42 -2.53
CA VAL A 183 3.23 -7.06 -2.70
C VAL A 183 3.49 -7.40 -4.17
N ALA A 184 2.52 -8.00 -4.86
CA ALA A 184 2.65 -8.34 -6.28
C ALA A 184 2.85 -7.09 -7.14
N ALA A 185 2.05 -6.05 -6.93
CA ALA A 185 2.19 -4.77 -7.63
C ALA A 185 3.57 -4.14 -7.42
N LEU A 186 4.09 -4.17 -6.19
CA LEU A 186 5.45 -3.67 -5.89
C LEU A 186 6.52 -4.52 -6.57
N GLU A 187 6.35 -5.84 -6.65
CA GLU A 187 7.27 -6.73 -7.37
C GLU A 187 7.30 -6.42 -8.88
N GLU A 188 6.14 -6.18 -9.48
CA GLU A 188 6.03 -5.74 -10.89
C GLU A 188 6.68 -4.36 -11.12
N LEU A 189 6.42 -3.40 -10.23
CA LEU A 189 7.04 -2.07 -10.30
C LEU A 189 8.57 -2.17 -10.16
N ALA A 190 9.07 -2.99 -9.24
CA ALA A 190 10.49 -3.24 -9.08
C ALA A 190 11.09 -3.85 -10.36
N PHE A 191 10.43 -4.84 -10.96
CA PHE A 191 10.86 -5.42 -12.22
C PHE A 191 10.90 -4.39 -13.37
N ALA A 192 9.91 -3.49 -13.45
CA ALA A 192 9.88 -2.42 -14.44
C ALA A 192 11.07 -1.45 -14.26
N PHE A 193 11.37 -1.04 -13.02
CA PHE A 193 12.57 -0.23 -12.74
C PHE A 193 13.86 -0.96 -13.07
N LYS A 194 13.97 -2.26 -12.75
CA LYS A 194 15.16 -3.05 -13.09
C LYS A 194 15.37 -3.16 -14.59
N SER A 195 14.28 -3.34 -15.35
CA SER A 195 14.34 -3.38 -16.82
C SER A 195 14.85 -2.05 -17.38
N LYS A 196 14.34 -0.92 -16.88
CA LYS A 196 14.83 0.41 -17.25
C LYS A 196 16.27 0.66 -16.82
N ALA A 197 16.68 0.15 -15.67
CA ALA A 197 18.05 0.23 -15.20
C ALA A 197 19.03 -0.44 -16.18
N VAL A 198 18.65 -1.60 -16.73
CA VAL A 198 19.44 -2.31 -17.76
C VAL A 198 19.41 -1.53 -19.08
N GLU A 199 18.26 -1.04 -19.51
CA GLU A 199 18.11 -0.21 -20.74
C GLU A 199 18.97 1.07 -20.69
N PHE A 200 19.11 1.65 -19.50
CA PHE A 200 19.83 2.91 -19.28
C PHE A 200 21.24 2.73 -18.72
N ALA A 201 21.76 1.50 -18.72
CA ALA A 201 23.05 1.17 -18.11
C ALA A 201 24.22 2.02 -18.65
N ASP A 202 24.15 2.41 -19.92
CA ASP A 202 25.16 3.19 -20.64
C ASP A 202 24.85 4.69 -20.75
N VAL A 203 23.70 5.15 -20.21
CA VAL A 203 23.27 6.55 -20.33
C VAL A 203 23.92 7.38 -19.23
N LEU A 204 25.01 8.06 -19.56
CA LEU A 204 25.67 9.01 -18.66
C LEU A 204 24.79 10.22 -18.38
N LYS A 205 24.75 10.63 -17.10
CA LYS A 205 24.09 11.85 -16.63
C LYS A 205 24.88 12.49 -15.48
N VAL A 206 24.53 13.73 -15.15
CA VAL A 206 25.06 14.42 -13.97
C VAL A 206 24.26 14.01 -12.74
N GLY A 207 24.92 13.47 -11.73
CA GLY A 207 24.32 13.29 -10.41
C GLY A 207 24.05 14.64 -9.76
N ARG A 208 23.02 14.74 -8.91
CA ARG A 208 22.71 15.98 -8.19
C ARG A 208 22.52 15.75 -6.70
N THR A 209 23.20 16.57 -5.92
CA THR A 209 23.03 16.61 -4.45
C THR A 209 22.66 18.03 -4.07
N GLN A 210 21.61 18.20 -3.26
CA GLN A 210 21.08 19.53 -2.92
C GLN A 210 20.65 20.35 -4.16
N LEU A 211 20.19 19.66 -5.22
CA LEU A 211 19.86 20.24 -6.54
C LEU A 211 21.02 20.92 -7.28
N GLN A 212 22.26 20.80 -6.78
CA GLN A 212 23.46 21.27 -7.46
C GLN A 212 24.10 20.13 -8.26
N ASP A 213 24.81 20.48 -9.34
CA ASP A 213 25.59 19.55 -10.12
C ASP A 213 26.67 18.88 -9.25
N ALA A 214 26.74 17.56 -9.31
CA ALA A 214 27.73 16.74 -8.60
C ALA A 214 28.63 16.01 -9.61
N VAL A 215 28.92 14.74 -9.37
CA VAL A 215 29.75 13.90 -10.26
C VAL A 215 28.88 13.09 -11.23
N PRO A 216 29.44 12.61 -12.36
CA PRO A 216 28.73 11.74 -13.29
C PRO A 216 28.24 10.44 -12.63
N MET A 217 27.10 9.96 -13.11
CA MET A 217 26.56 8.63 -12.86
C MET A 217 25.87 8.13 -14.14
N THR A 218 25.42 6.88 -14.16
CA THR A 218 24.51 6.44 -15.23
C THR A 218 23.05 6.52 -14.77
N LEU A 219 22.14 6.80 -15.70
CA LEU A 219 20.71 6.74 -15.44
C LEU A 219 20.32 5.29 -15.06
N GLY A 220 21.04 4.28 -15.57
CA GLY A 220 20.92 2.91 -15.11
C GLY A 220 21.20 2.72 -13.63
N GLN A 221 22.26 3.34 -13.08
CA GLN A 221 22.55 3.30 -11.64
C GLN A 221 21.43 3.95 -10.81
N GLU A 222 20.86 5.07 -11.28
CA GLU A 222 19.77 5.75 -10.60
C GLU A 222 18.50 4.89 -10.55
N PHE A 223 18.15 4.25 -11.67
CA PHE A 223 16.98 3.37 -11.76
C PHE A 223 17.18 2.05 -11.01
N ASP A 224 18.42 1.53 -10.94
CA ASP A 224 18.73 0.35 -10.12
C ASP A 224 18.57 0.67 -8.62
N ALA A 225 18.88 1.89 -8.20
CA ALA A 225 18.62 2.34 -6.83
C ALA A 225 17.11 2.41 -6.51
N PHE A 226 16.26 2.81 -7.47
CA PHE A 226 14.80 2.73 -7.32
C PHE A 226 14.30 1.29 -7.18
N PHE A 227 14.86 0.36 -7.96
CA PHE A 227 14.59 -1.07 -7.80
C PHE A 227 14.97 -1.57 -6.39
N ALA A 228 16.19 -1.27 -5.94
CA ALA A 228 16.70 -1.74 -4.66
C ALA A 228 15.83 -1.29 -3.48
N THR A 229 15.47 0.01 -3.44
CA THR A 229 14.68 0.56 -2.33
C THR A 229 13.27 -0.03 -2.24
N ILE A 230 12.67 -0.42 -3.38
CA ILE A 230 11.36 -1.11 -3.42
C ILE A 230 11.51 -2.56 -2.95
N LYS A 231 12.57 -3.27 -3.35
CA LYS A 231 12.83 -4.65 -2.91
C LYS A 231 13.01 -4.77 -1.40
N GLU A 232 13.71 -3.82 -0.78
CA GLU A 232 13.83 -3.74 0.69
C GLU A 232 12.46 -3.66 1.36
N ASP A 233 11.57 -2.81 0.83
CA ASP A 233 10.27 -2.56 1.43
C ASP A 233 9.30 -3.74 1.23
N ILE A 234 9.37 -4.44 0.10
CA ILE A 234 8.64 -5.71 -0.09
C ILE A 234 9.00 -6.71 1.01
N ALA A 235 10.29 -6.83 1.37
CA ALA A 235 10.72 -7.72 2.44
C ALA A 235 10.15 -7.28 3.80
N ARG A 236 10.22 -5.99 4.13
CA ARG A 236 9.64 -5.46 5.38
C ARG A 236 8.13 -5.64 5.45
N LEU A 237 7.42 -5.45 4.32
CA LEU A 237 5.98 -5.61 4.24
C LEU A 237 5.58 -7.08 4.49
N LYS A 238 6.26 -8.04 3.86
CA LYS A 238 6.03 -9.48 4.07
C LYS A 238 6.25 -9.90 5.53
N GLU A 239 7.28 -9.37 6.18
CA GLU A 239 7.54 -9.63 7.60
C GLU A 239 6.44 -9.07 8.50
N ALA A 240 6.03 -7.81 8.29
CA ALA A 240 4.98 -7.20 9.08
C ALA A 240 3.61 -7.87 8.86
N MET A 241 3.29 -8.29 7.63
CA MET A 241 2.08 -9.05 7.33
C MET A 241 1.99 -10.37 8.12
N ALA A 242 3.12 -11.01 8.42
CA ALA A 242 3.13 -12.29 9.13
C ALA A 242 2.62 -12.17 10.57
N LEU A 243 2.68 -10.97 11.18
CA LEU A 243 2.19 -10.72 12.54
C LEU A 243 0.66 -10.88 12.65
N PHE A 244 -0.07 -10.64 11.56
CA PHE A 244 -1.52 -10.80 11.53
C PHE A 244 -2.00 -12.26 11.54
N ARG A 245 -1.08 -13.23 11.45
CA ARG A 245 -1.42 -14.66 11.60
C ARG A 245 -1.79 -15.02 13.02
N GLU A 246 -1.25 -14.29 14.00
CA GLU A 246 -1.61 -14.44 15.39
C GLU A 246 -3.00 -13.83 15.63
N VAL A 247 -3.93 -14.61 16.18
CA VAL A 247 -5.33 -14.20 16.39
C VAL A 247 -5.86 -14.64 17.75
N ASN A 248 -6.86 -13.91 18.26
CA ASN A 248 -7.47 -14.17 19.56
C ASN A 248 -8.79 -14.95 19.47
N LEU A 249 -9.14 -15.60 18.34
CA LEU A 249 -10.40 -16.35 18.21
C LEU A 249 -10.57 -17.39 19.34
N GLY A 250 -11.65 -17.26 20.13
CA GLY A 250 -11.86 -18.00 21.38
C GLY A 250 -11.60 -17.18 22.64
N ALA A 251 -11.10 -15.95 22.52
CA ALA A 251 -10.96 -14.98 23.61
C ALA A 251 -12.31 -14.54 24.19
N THR A 252 -13.37 -14.54 23.38
CA THR A 252 -14.72 -14.09 23.70
C THR A 252 -14.74 -12.60 24.11
N ALA A 253 -15.40 -12.24 25.20
CA ALA A 253 -15.64 -10.83 25.55
C ALA A 253 -14.35 -10.07 25.90
N ILE A 254 -13.46 -10.66 26.71
CA ILE A 254 -12.31 -9.94 27.29
C ILE A 254 -11.03 -10.79 27.35
N GLY A 255 -10.96 -11.90 26.59
CA GLY A 255 -9.80 -12.79 26.58
C GLY A 255 -9.82 -13.96 27.56
N THR A 256 -10.86 -14.10 28.39
CA THR A 256 -10.95 -15.22 29.35
C THR A 256 -11.49 -16.51 28.73
N GLY A 257 -12.06 -16.45 27.53
CA GLY A 257 -12.73 -17.59 26.90
C GLY A 257 -14.02 -18.02 27.59
N ILE A 258 -14.67 -17.12 28.35
CA ILE A 258 -15.94 -17.43 29.03
C ILE A 258 -17.00 -17.92 28.04
N ASN A 259 -17.83 -18.88 28.46
CA ASN A 259 -18.87 -19.52 27.64
C ASN A 259 -18.35 -20.32 26.44
N THR A 260 -17.08 -20.76 26.46
CA THR A 260 -16.53 -21.66 25.44
C THR A 260 -15.98 -22.94 26.04
N ASP A 261 -15.99 -24.03 25.27
CA ASP A 261 -15.18 -25.22 25.56
C ASP A 261 -13.70 -24.88 25.39
N ALA A 262 -12.83 -25.35 26.29
CA ALA A 262 -11.39 -25.09 26.20
C ALA A 262 -10.75 -25.54 24.86
N ARG A 263 -11.39 -26.48 24.14
CA ARG A 263 -10.98 -26.97 22.83
C ARG A 263 -11.46 -26.09 21.68
N TYR A 264 -12.45 -25.22 21.90
CA TYR A 264 -13.08 -24.41 20.85
C TYR A 264 -12.06 -23.52 20.13
N GLY A 265 -11.33 -22.67 20.85
CA GLY A 265 -10.37 -21.73 20.26
C GLY A 265 -9.33 -22.42 19.35
N PRO A 266 -8.59 -23.43 19.86
CA PRO A 266 -7.63 -24.18 19.04
C PRO A 266 -8.27 -24.84 17.80
N LEU A 267 -9.47 -25.42 17.93
CA LEU A 267 -10.17 -26.06 16.80
C LEU A 267 -10.67 -25.03 15.77
N ALA A 268 -11.22 -23.89 16.22
CA ALA A 268 -11.68 -22.85 15.34
C ALA A 268 -10.52 -22.23 14.56
N ILE A 269 -9.36 -22.03 15.19
CA ILE A 269 -8.16 -21.53 14.50
C ILE A 269 -7.59 -22.57 13.54
N GLU A 270 -7.62 -23.86 13.89
CA GLU A 270 -7.26 -24.96 12.97
C GLU A 270 -8.14 -24.96 11.71
N GLU A 271 -9.47 -24.87 11.89
CA GLU A 271 -10.41 -24.80 10.77
C GLU A 271 -10.24 -23.52 9.95
N LEU A 272 -9.98 -22.38 10.61
CA LEU A 272 -9.70 -21.11 9.94
C LEU A 272 -8.41 -21.19 9.11
N ALA A 273 -7.37 -21.84 9.62
CA ALA A 273 -6.14 -22.03 8.88
C ALA A 273 -6.36 -22.91 7.64
N ARG A 274 -7.16 -23.97 7.79
CA ARG A 274 -7.51 -24.89 6.70
C ARG A 274 -8.35 -24.21 5.61
N ASN A 275 -9.41 -23.50 5.98
CA ASN A 275 -10.34 -22.93 4.99
C ASN A 275 -9.82 -21.64 4.34
N SER A 276 -8.99 -20.86 5.03
CA SER A 276 -8.38 -19.64 4.48
C SER A 276 -7.12 -19.93 3.64
N GLY A 277 -6.45 -21.07 3.89
CA GLY A 277 -5.14 -21.38 3.33
C GLY A 277 -4.00 -20.58 3.96
N ILE A 278 -4.25 -19.86 5.05
CA ILE A 278 -3.27 -19.05 5.78
C ILE A 278 -2.93 -19.77 7.09
N PRO A 279 -1.64 -19.90 7.49
CA PRO A 279 -1.26 -20.56 8.73
C PRO A 279 -1.56 -19.66 9.94
N MET A 280 -2.83 -19.57 10.31
CA MET A 280 -3.31 -18.83 11.48
C MET A 280 -2.89 -19.54 12.78
N VAL A 281 -2.52 -18.78 13.79
CA VAL A 281 -2.03 -19.29 15.08
C VAL A 281 -2.71 -18.57 16.25
N PRO A 282 -2.94 -19.25 17.39
CA PRO A 282 -3.51 -18.60 18.56
C PRO A 282 -2.52 -17.60 19.17
N ALA A 283 -3.04 -16.49 19.66
CA ALA A 283 -2.29 -15.56 20.49
C ALA A 283 -1.79 -16.22 21.76
N LEU A 284 -0.58 -15.84 22.19
CA LEU A 284 0.04 -16.38 23.40
C LEU A 284 -0.76 -16.02 24.65
N ASN A 285 -1.41 -14.86 24.65
CA ASN A 285 -2.26 -14.39 25.73
C ASN A 285 -3.52 -13.72 25.17
N LEU A 286 -4.67 -14.36 25.34
CA LEU A 286 -5.94 -13.89 24.79
C LEU A 286 -6.43 -12.58 25.46
N ILE A 287 -6.09 -12.32 26.72
CA ILE A 287 -6.47 -11.08 27.43
C ILE A 287 -5.70 -9.90 26.84
N GLU A 288 -4.41 -10.08 26.60
CA GLU A 288 -3.57 -9.06 25.97
C GLU A 288 -4.01 -8.80 24.53
N ALA A 289 -4.14 -9.86 23.73
CA ALA A 289 -4.50 -9.78 22.32
C ALA A 289 -5.89 -9.18 22.03
N THR A 290 -6.81 -9.19 23.01
CA THR A 290 -8.14 -8.56 22.86
C THR A 290 -8.08 -7.03 22.89
N SER A 291 -7.01 -6.45 23.43
CA SER A 291 -6.81 -4.99 23.47
C SER A 291 -5.65 -4.50 22.58
N ASP A 292 -4.78 -5.41 22.14
CA ASP A 292 -3.52 -5.06 21.47
C ASP A 292 -3.69 -4.63 20.00
N MET A 293 -3.22 -3.41 19.72
CA MET A 293 -3.19 -2.83 18.38
C MET A 293 -1.76 -2.72 17.80
N GLY A 294 -0.75 -3.29 18.47
CA GLY A 294 0.67 -3.14 18.13
C GLY A 294 1.00 -3.59 16.71
N ALA A 295 0.44 -4.71 16.26
CA ALA A 295 0.62 -5.20 14.88
C ALA A 295 0.10 -4.20 13.83
N PHE A 296 -1.03 -3.54 14.09
CA PHE A 296 -1.62 -2.55 13.18
C PHE A 296 -0.78 -1.28 13.10
N VAL A 297 -0.28 -0.78 14.23
CA VAL A 297 0.60 0.40 14.28
C VAL A 297 1.90 0.14 13.51
N LEU A 298 2.55 -1.00 13.76
CA LEU A 298 3.78 -1.35 13.06
C LEU A 298 3.54 -1.48 11.55
N PHE A 299 2.49 -2.21 11.15
CA PHE A 299 2.17 -2.41 9.74
C PHE A 299 1.85 -1.10 9.02
N SER A 300 1.04 -0.23 9.63
CA SER A 300 0.75 1.09 9.11
C SER A 300 2.03 1.93 8.94
N GLY A 301 2.96 1.85 9.89
CA GLY A 301 4.26 2.51 9.77
C GLY A 301 5.10 2.00 8.59
N ILE A 302 4.99 0.72 8.24
CA ILE A 302 5.61 0.15 7.04
C ILE A 302 4.93 0.65 5.76
N LEU A 303 3.59 0.75 5.73
CA LEU A 303 2.87 1.35 4.61
C LEU A 303 3.26 2.82 4.40
N LYS A 304 3.39 3.60 5.48
CA LYS A 304 3.94 4.96 5.44
C LYS A 304 5.34 4.98 4.84
N ARG A 305 6.23 4.08 5.26
CA ARG A 305 7.60 3.99 4.71
C ARG A 305 7.59 3.75 3.20
N VAL A 306 6.78 2.81 2.73
CA VAL A 306 6.58 2.53 1.30
C VAL A 306 6.10 3.79 0.58
N ALA A 307 5.08 4.45 1.11
CA ALA A 307 4.51 5.68 0.55
C ALA A 307 5.55 6.81 0.45
N VAL A 308 6.37 7.04 1.48
CA VAL A 308 7.44 8.05 1.47
C VAL A 308 8.46 7.78 0.38
N LYS A 309 8.92 6.53 0.25
CA LYS A 309 9.89 6.14 -0.79
C LYS A 309 9.32 6.24 -2.19
N LEU A 310 8.08 5.77 -2.43
CA LEU A 310 7.39 5.94 -3.72
C LEU A 310 7.19 7.42 -4.07
N SER A 311 6.84 8.24 -3.09
CA SER A 311 6.68 9.69 -3.27
C SER A 311 7.99 10.34 -3.70
N LYS A 312 9.13 9.96 -3.08
CA LYS A 312 10.47 10.42 -3.49
C LYS A 312 10.77 10.04 -4.94
N ILE A 313 10.56 8.77 -5.30
CA ILE A 313 10.77 8.30 -6.69
C ILE A 313 9.93 9.12 -7.67
N CYS A 314 8.66 9.35 -7.35
CA CYS A 314 7.78 10.15 -8.20
C CYS A 314 8.24 11.62 -8.30
N ASN A 315 8.75 12.21 -7.21
CA ASN A 315 9.33 13.56 -7.25
C ASN A 315 10.53 13.63 -8.19
N ASP A 316 11.43 12.65 -8.12
CA ASP A 316 12.58 12.55 -9.02
C ASP A 316 12.11 12.44 -10.47
N LEU A 317 11.18 11.53 -10.78
CA LEU A 317 10.65 11.36 -12.13
C LEU A 317 10.05 12.65 -12.68
N ARG A 318 9.26 13.38 -11.88
CA ARG A 318 8.71 14.69 -12.27
C ARG A 318 9.81 15.69 -12.57
N LEU A 319 10.83 15.76 -11.72
CA LEU A 319 11.93 16.71 -11.86
C LEU A 319 12.82 16.39 -13.07
N LEU A 320 13.20 15.12 -13.25
CA LEU A 320 13.98 14.64 -14.39
C LEU A 320 13.25 14.85 -15.72
N SER A 321 11.92 14.76 -15.73
CA SER A 321 11.07 15.02 -16.91
C SER A 321 10.71 16.49 -17.14
N SER A 322 11.14 17.41 -16.27
CA SER A 322 10.77 18.82 -16.38
C SER A 322 11.28 19.43 -17.68
N GLY A 323 10.42 20.15 -18.41
CA GLY A 323 10.76 20.63 -19.75
C GLY A 323 9.53 21.06 -20.56
N PRO A 324 9.59 21.01 -21.91
CA PRO A 324 10.63 20.35 -22.72
C PRO A 324 11.88 21.21 -22.98
N ARG A 325 11.86 22.52 -22.70
CA ARG A 325 12.99 23.42 -23.00
C ARG A 325 13.63 24.12 -21.80
N ALA A 326 12.86 24.34 -20.73
CA ALA A 326 13.26 25.17 -19.59
C ALA A 326 13.41 24.38 -18.28
N GLY A 327 13.64 23.07 -18.37
CA GLY A 327 13.85 22.18 -17.22
C GLY A 327 15.07 21.27 -17.41
N PHE A 328 15.12 20.18 -16.64
CA PHE A 328 16.20 19.19 -16.76
C PHE A 328 16.10 18.42 -18.08
N GLY A 329 14.94 17.83 -18.37
CA GLY A 329 14.66 17.13 -19.62
C GLY A 329 15.53 15.90 -19.86
N GLU A 330 15.97 15.22 -18.80
CA GLU A 330 16.83 14.02 -18.90
C GLU A 330 16.04 12.77 -19.31
N ILE A 331 14.75 12.73 -18.96
CA ILE A 331 13.84 11.65 -19.34
C ILE A 331 12.55 12.21 -19.92
N THR A 332 11.86 11.38 -20.69
CA THR A 332 10.50 11.61 -21.16
C THR A 332 9.57 10.56 -20.55
N LEU A 333 8.40 11.01 -20.10
CA LEU A 333 7.37 10.14 -19.56
C LEU A 333 6.28 9.92 -20.62
N PRO A 334 5.57 8.78 -20.60
CA PRO A 334 4.44 8.53 -21.48
C PRO A 334 3.37 9.63 -21.43
N VAL A 335 2.85 10.01 -22.60
CA VAL A 335 1.77 10.99 -22.74
C VAL A 335 0.43 10.28 -22.52
N VAL A 336 -0.17 10.45 -21.34
CA VAL A 336 -1.42 9.76 -20.97
C VAL A 336 -2.68 10.64 -21.10
N GLN A 337 -2.52 11.96 -21.10
CA GLN A 337 -3.60 12.93 -21.33
C GLN A 337 -3.04 14.31 -21.69
N ALA A 338 -3.89 15.19 -22.24
CA ALA A 338 -3.54 16.58 -22.47
C ALA A 338 -3.22 17.29 -21.13
N GLY A 339 -2.10 17.99 -21.06
CA GLY A 339 -1.60 18.61 -19.82
C GLY A 339 -2.14 20.02 -19.56
N SER A 340 -2.83 20.64 -20.50
CA SER A 340 -3.43 21.96 -20.32
C SER A 340 -4.58 22.19 -21.28
N SER A 341 -5.64 22.82 -20.80
CA SER A 341 -6.75 23.29 -21.62
C SER A 341 -6.38 24.46 -22.53
N ILE A 342 -5.29 25.20 -22.25
CA ILE A 342 -4.92 26.45 -22.96
C ILE A 342 -3.58 26.38 -23.69
N MET A 343 -2.65 25.49 -23.30
CA MET A 343 -1.34 25.36 -23.95
C MET A 343 -1.30 24.11 -24.85
N PRO A 344 -1.47 24.25 -26.18
CA PRO A 344 -1.37 23.13 -27.10
C PRO A 344 0.00 22.45 -26.97
N GLY A 345 0.00 21.12 -26.89
CA GLY A 345 1.22 20.31 -26.81
C GLY A 345 1.86 20.19 -25.42
N LYS A 346 1.32 20.86 -24.38
CA LYS A 346 1.81 20.64 -23.00
C LYS A 346 1.37 19.28 -22.47
N VAL A 347 2.32 18.52 -21.93
CA VAL A 347 2.10 17.24 -21.25
C VAL A 347 2.60 17.36 -19.81
N ASN A 348 1.81 16.93 -18.84
CA ASN A 348 2.18 16.94 -17.43
C ASN A 348 2.49 15.51 -16.93
N PRO A 349 3.33 15.36 -15.91
CA PRO A 349 3.65 14.06 -15.32
C PRO A 349 2.55 13.59 -14.34
N VAL A 350 1.31 13.45 -14.84
CA VAL A 350 0.11 13.20 -14.01
C VAL A 350 0.12 11.86 -13.27
N ILE A 351 0.85 10.86 -13.79
CA ILE A 351 0.96 9.54 -13.14
C ILE A 351 1.81 9.63 -11.85
N PRO A 352 3.05 10.18 -11.88
CA PRO A 352 3.76 10.52 -10.64
C PRO A 352 2.95 11.41 -9.68
N GLU A 353 2.18 12.39 -10.19
CA GLU A 353 1.37 13.29 -9.35
C GLU A 353 0.28 12.55 -8.56
N VAL A 354 -0.42 11.58 -9.16
CA VAL A 354 -1.43 10.81 -8.43
C VAL A 354 -0.81 9.88 -7.39
N VAL A 355 0.37 9.31 -7.66
CA VAL A 355 1.11 8.51 -6.68
C VAL A 355 1.56 9.35 -5.49
N ASN A 356 2.01 10.60 -5.74
CA ASN A 356 2.33 11.53 -4.66
C ASN A 356 1.11 11.81 -3.76
N GLN A 357 -0.06 12.07 -4.35
CA GLN A 357 -1.30 12.29 -3.60
C GLN A 357 -1.69 11.08 -2.76
N VAL A 358 -1.61 9.88 -3.34
CA VAL A 358 -1.85 8.62 -2.60
C VAL A 358 -0.89 8.46 -1.44
N ALA A 359 0.40 8.78 -1.64
CA ALA A 359 1.38 8.73 -0.56
C ALA A 359 1.02 9.67 0.60
N TYR A 360 0.51 10.88 0.31
CA TYR A 360 0.06 11.81 1.35
C TYR A 360 -1.14 11.26 2.14
N MET A 361 -2.10 10.63 1.47
CA MET A 361 -3.25 10.02 2.14
C MET A 361 -2.81 8.87 3.07
N VAL A 362 -1.90 8.01 2.63
CA VAL A 362 -1.36 6.91 3.46
C VAL A 362 -0.62 7.45 4.69
N ILE A 363 0.17 8.52 4.53
CA ILE A 363 0.84 9.17 5.66
C ILE A 363 -0.20 9.72 6.66
N GLY A 364 -1.29 10.32 6.17
CA GLY A 364 -2.39 10.79 7.02
C GLY A 364 -3.10 9.64 7.75
N HIS A 365 -3.40 8.55 7.05
CA HIS A 365 -3.99 7.35 7.62
C HIS A 365 -3.11 6.75 8.73
N ASP A 366 -1.78 6.78 8.59
CA ASP A 366 -0.86 6.29 9.62
C ASP A 366 -0.98 7.06 10.94
N LEU A 367 -1.13 8.38 10.86
CA LEU A 367 -1.39 9.19 12.05
C LEU A 367 -2.74 8.84 12.67
N THR A 368 -3.79 8.66 11.87
CA THR A 368 -5.10 8.22 12.38
C THR A 368 -5.02 6.87 13.08
N VAL A 369 -4.35 5.87 12.47
CA VAL A 369 -4.12 4.55 13.09
C VAL A 369 -3.39 4.68 14.42
N THR A 370 -2.36 5.52 14.48
CA THR A 370 -1.59 5.77 15.71
C THR A 370 -2.48 6.31 16.83
N LEU A 371 -3.32 7.31 16.53
CA LEU A 371 -4.22 7.91 17.52
C LEU A 371 -5.30 6.91 17.98
N CYS A 372 -5.89 6.15 17.06
CA CYS A 372 -6.86 5.11 17.40
C CYS A 372 -6.26 4.00 18.27
N ALA A 373 -5.02 3.58 17.97
CA ALA A 373 -4.35 2.51 18.69
C ALA A 373 -4.01 2.90 20.14
N GLU A 374 -3.53 4.13 20.36
CA GLU A 374 -3.19 4.63 21.70
C GLU A 374 -4.42 4.75 22.61
N SER A 375 -5.58 5.07 22.04
CA SER A 375 -6.83 5.31 22.79
C SER A 375 -7.54 4.03 23.28
N GLY A 376 -6.87 2.87 23.29
CA GLY A 376 -7.41 1.64 23.87
C GLY A 376 -7.76 1.81 25.35
N GLN A 377 -8.86 1.20 25.81
CA GLN A 377 -9.34 1.36 27.18
C GLN A 377 -9.60 0.01 27.83
N LEU A 378 -8.79 -0.30 28.86
CA LEU A 378 -8.90 -1.53 29.62
C LEU A 378 -8.82 -2.77 28.70
N GLN A 379 -9.87 -3.60 28.65
CA GLN A 379 -9.85 -4.91 27.98
C GLN A 379 -10.10 -4.86 26.46
N LEU A 380 -10.33 -3.69 25.86
CA LEU A 380 -10.68 -3.58 24.42
C LEU A 380 -10.20 -2.26 23.82
N ASN A 381 -9.85 -2.27 22.53
CA ASN A 381 -9.75 -1.04 21.74
C ASN A 381 -11.01 -0.86 20.88
N ALA A 382 -11.82 0.15 21.18
CA ALA A 382 -13.08 0.38 20.48
C ALA A 382 -12.93 0.98 19.06
N PHE A 383 -11.71 1.37 18.67
CA PHE A 383 -11.42 2.10 17.44
C PHE A 383 -10.93 1.21 16.29
N GLU A 384 -10.98 -0.11 16.45
CA GLU A 384 -10.65 -1.08 15.39
C GLU A 384 -11.39 -0.83 14.05
N PRO A 385 -12.65 -0.38 14.00
CA PRO A 385 -13.29 -0.01 12.73
C PRO A 385 -12.54 1.07 11.95
N THR A 386 -12.14 2.15 12.63
CA THR A 386 -11.37 3.23 12.00
C THR A 386 -9.97 2.77 11.59
N ILE A 387 -9.31 1.95 12.43
CA ILE A 387 -8.02 1.34 12.08
C ILE A 387 -8.16 0.49 10.82
N GLY A 388 -9.17 -0.38 10.76
CA GLY A 388 -9.45 -1.24 9.62
C GLY A 388 -9.74 -0.43 8.35
N TYR A 389 -10.57 0.61 8.45
CA TYR A 389 -10.84 1.53 7.34
C TYR A 389 -9.56 2.16 6.79
N CYS A 390 -8.71 2.73 7.66
CA CYS A 390 -7.46 3.37 7.26
C CYS A 390 -6.47 2.40 6.62
N VAL A 391 -6.28 1.21 7.22
CA VAL A 391 -5.32 0.21 6.72
C VAL A 391 -5.80 -0.39 5.39
N LEU A 392 -7.04 -0.86 5.32
CA LEU A 392 -7.58 -1.49 4.10
C LEU A 392 -7.70 -0.47 2.95
N SER A 393 -8.10 0.77 3.25
CA SER A 393 -8.09 1.85 2.25
C SER A 393 -6.68 2.11 1.74
N SER A 394 -5.68 2.19 2.64
CA SER A 394 -4.28 2.41 2.28
C SER A 394 -3.73 1.31 1.38
N LEU A 395 -4.00 0.04 1.71
CA LEU A 395 -3.63 -1.09 0.87
C LEU A 395 -4.23 -0.96 -0.53
N ARG A 396 -5.54 -0.71 -0.63
CA ARG A 396 -6.26 -0.60 -1.90
C ARG A 396 -5.73 0.53 -2.79
N ILE A 397 -5.61 1.75 -2.24
CA ILE A 397 -5.13 2.91 -3.01
C ILE A 397 -3.67 2.78 -3.40
N LEU A 398 -2.81 2.20 -2.53
CA LEU A 398 -1.41 1.96 -2.84
C LEU A 398 -1.26 0.94 -3.96
N THR A 399 -1.96 -0.19 -3.89
CA THR A 399 -1.92 -1.20 -4.97
C THR A 399 -2.27 -0.57 -6.30
N SER A 400 -3.41 0.15 -6.36
CA SER A 400 -3.86 0.82 -7.58
C SER A 400 -2.85 1.86 -8.10
N ALA A 401 -2.24 2.65 -7.19
CA ALA A 401 -1.25 3.65 -7.55
C ALA A 401 0.05 3.03 -8.07
N VAL A 402 0.52 1.94 -7.45
CA VAL A 402 1.73 1.20 -7.85
C VAL A 402 1.54 0.56 -9.22
N GLU A 403 0.41 -0.13 -9.44
CA GLU A 403 0.05 -0.70 -10.75
C GLU A 403 -0.02 0.39 -11.83
N THR A 404 -0.67 1.51 -11.50
CA THR A 404 -0.78 2.66 -12.41
C THR A 404 0.59 3.25 -12.74
N LEU A 405 1.48 3.38 -11.75
CA LEU A 405 2.84 3.88 -11.95
C LEU A 405 3.66 2.94 -12.83
N ALA A 406 3.59 1.63 -12.59
CA ALA A 406 4.31 0.64 -13.36
C ALA A 406 3.85 0.65 -14.83
N ALA A 407 2.55 0.52 -15.06
CA ALA A 407 1.97 0.35 -16.39
C ALA A 407 1.93 1.64 -17.23
N LYS A 408 1.56 2.78 -16.62
CA LYS A 408 1.31 4.02 -17.36
C LYS A 408 2.46 5.02 -17.31
N CYS A 409 3.53 4.73 -16.58
CA CYS A 409 4.69 5.60 -16.48
C CYS A 409 6.00 4.83 -16.68
N VAL A 410 6.40 4.00 -15.71
CA VAL A 410 7.76 3.43 -15.65
C VAL A 410 8.10 2.58 -16.86
N ALA A 411 7.17 1.70 -17.30
CA ALA A 411 7.38 0.85 -18.46
C ALA A 411 7.72 1.63 -19.75
N GLY A 412 7.18 2.84 -19.90
CA GLY A 412 7.34 3.67 -21.10
C GLY A 412 8.32 4.84 -20.96
N ILE A 413 9.08 4.94 -19.86
CA ILE A 413 10.10 5.99 -19.71
C ILE A 413 11.16 5.83 -20.81
N ALA A 414 11.57 6.94 -21.42
CA ALA A 414 12.71 6.98 -22.35
C ALA A 414 13.70 8.07 -21.94
N ALA A 415 14.99 7.81 -22.10
CA ALA A 415 16.05 8.78 -21.80
C ALA A 415 16.28 9.73 -22.99
N ASP A 416 16.44 11.03 -22.72
CA ASP A 416 17.01 11.96 -23.70
C ASP A 416 18.55 11.89 -23.62
N ARG A 417 19.10 10.91 -24.34
CA ARG A 417 20.55 10.62 -24.33
C ARG A 417 21.39 11.84 -24.72
N ASN A 418 20.91 12.66 -25.65
CA ASN A 418 21.62 13.85 -26.10
C ASN A 418 21.63 14.92 -25.01
N ARG A 419 20.49 15.15 -24.36
CA ARG A 419 20.39 16.10 -23.24
C ARG A 419 21.25 15.66 -22.07
N CYS A 420 21.19 14.38 -21.67
CA CYS A 420 22.00 13.85 -20.59
C CYS A 420 23.50 14.00 -20.90
N ARG A 421 23.93 13.68 -22.13
CA ARG A 421 25.33 13.84 -22.54
C ARG A 421 25.78 15.29 -22.52
N ALA A 422 24.99 16.20 -23.08
CA ALA A 422 25.31 17.63 -23.08
C ALA A 422 25.49 18.18 -21.65
N LEU A 423 24.62 17.80 -20.72
CA LEU A 423 24.73 18.21 -19.32
C LEU A 423 26.02 17.69 -18.66
N VAL A 424 26.46 16.46 -18.99
CA VAL A 424 27.73 15.90 -18.48
C VAL A 424 28.92 16.65 -19.04
N ASP A 425 28.94 16.89 -20.35
CA ASP A 425 30.05 17.56 -21.03
C ASP A 425 30.20 19.04 -20.58
N ASP A 426 29.10 19.70 -20.23
CA ASP A 426 29.08 21.07 -19.70
C ASP A 426 29.34 21.14 -18.17
N SER A 427 29.37 20.01 -17.46
CA SER A 427 29.46 20.00 -16.00
C SER A 427 30.86 20.35 -15.48
N ILE A 428 30.92 21.34 -14.58
CA ILE A 428 32.15 21.67 -13.84
C ILE A 428 32.55 20.52 -12.87
N GLY A 429 31.59 19.67 -12.47
CA GLY A 429 31.82 18.53 -11.57
C GLY A 429 32.84 17.52 -12.10
N LEU A 430 33.14 17.53 -13.41
CA LEU A 430 34.20 16.73 -14.00
C LEU A 430 35.59 17.01 -13.38
N VAL A 431 35.82 18.23 -12.87
CA VAL A 431 37.08 18.61 -12.21
C VAL A 431 37.41 17.72 -11.00
N THR A 432 36.41 17.11 -10.37
CA THR A 432 36.61 16.22 -9.21
C THR A 432 37.47 15.01 -9.57
N ALA A 433 37.41 14.50 -10.80
CA ALA A 433 38.27 13.39 -11.24
C ALA A 433 39.76 13.77 -11.31
N LEU A 434 40.09 15.07 -11.35
CA LEU A 434 41.47 15.54 -11.42
C LEU A 434 42.10 15.74 -10.03
N VAL A 435 41.30 15.73 -8.95
CA VAL A 435 41.77 15.98 -7.58
C VAL A 435 42.92 15.04 -7.16
N PRO A 436 42.89 13.72 -7.44
CA PRO A 436 44.01 12.83 -7.09
C PRO A 436 45.33 13.17 -7.81
N THR A 437 45.26 13.87 -8.94
CA THR A 437 46.41 14.15 -9.81
C THR A 437 46.93 15.58 -9.61
N LEU A 438 46.03 16.58 -9.55
CA LEU A 438 46.37 18.00 -9.49
C LEU A 438 46.22 18.59 -8.07
N GLY A 439 45.58 17.87 -7.15
CA GLY A 439 45.27 18.37 -5.80
C GLY A 439 44.03 19.27 -5.75
N TYR A 440 43.49 19.41 -4.54
CA TYR A 440 42.21 20.09 -4.30
C TYR A 440 42.25 21.59 -4.61
N GLU A 441 43.32 22.30 -4.22
CA GLU A 441 43.44 23.75 -4.43
C GLU A 441 43.49 24.12 -5.92
N ALA A 442 44.28 23.37 -6.70
CA ALA A 442 44.35 23.57 -8.14
C ALA A 442 42.98 23.33 -8.80
N CYS A 443 42.31 22.23 -8.46
CA CYS A 443 40.97 21.90 -8.97
C CYS A 443 39.93 22.96 -8.58
N SER A 444 40.00 23.48 -7.36
CA SER A 444 39.10 24.54 -6.88
C SER A 444 39.28 25.84 -7.66
N ARG A 445 40.53 26.21 -7.97
CA ARG A 445 40.83 27.37 -8.82
C ARG A 445 40.31 27.17 -10.24
N ILE A 446 40.55 26.00 -10.85
CA ILE A 446 40.07 25.64 -12.19
C ILE A 446 38.53 25.73 -12.24
N ALA A 447 37.83 25.19 -11.23
CA ALA A 447 36.37 25.25 -11.16
C ALA A 447 35.84 26.69 -11.10
N LYS A 448 36.46 27.55 -10.28
CA LYS A 448 36.10 28.98 -10.20
C LYS A 448 36.32 29.69 -11.53
N GLN A 449 37.44 29.40 -12.18
CA GLN A 449 37.79 29.99 -13.47
C GLN A 449 36.85 29.53 -14.59
N ALA A 450 36.46 28.25 -14.61
CA ALA A 450 35.50 27.67 -15.54
C ALA A 450 34.17 28.43 -15.48
N LEU A 451 33.68 28.65 -14.26
CA LEU A 451 32.44 29.35 -14.00
C LEU A 451 32.50 30.84 -14.40
N GLN A 452 33.60 31.52 -14.05
CA GLN A 452 33.76 32.95 -14.33
C GLN A 452 33.93 33.25 -15.83
N GLN A 453 34.64 32.38 -16.55
CA GLN A 453 34.98 32.58 -17.95
C GLN A 453 34.02 31.87 -18.91
N ASN A 454 33.04 31.11 -18.38
CA ASN A 454 32.13 30.27 -19.14
C ASN A 454 32.89 29.32 -20.09
N LYS A 455 33.94 28.68 -19.56
CA LYS A 455 34.77 27.69 -20.26
C LYS A 455 34.62 26.32 -19.62
N SER A 456 34.82 25.27 -20.39
CA SER A 456 34.88 23.90 -19.86
C SER A 456 36.12 23.69 -18.99
N VAL A 457 36.05 22.74 -18.05
CA VAL A 457 37.19 22.30 -17.24
C VAL A 457 38.35 21.88 -18.14
N SER A 458 38.06 21.14 -19.23
CA SER A 458 39.06 20.65 -20.17
C SER A 458 39.82 21.79 -20.86
N GLN A 459 39.13 22.86 -21.25
CA GLN A 459 39.77 24.02 -21.88
C GLN A 459 40.78 24.67 -20.94
N ILE A 460 40.42 24.90 -19.69
CA ILE A 460 41.31 25.56 -18.72
C ILE A 460 42.54 24.70 -18.42
N VAL A 461 42.37 23.39 -18.24
CA VAL A 461 43.48 22.48 -17.94
C VAL A 461 44.49 22.43 -19.09
N LEU A 462 44.02 22.49 -20.34
CA LEU A 462 44.89 22.50 -21.53
C LEU A 462 45.53 23.87 -21.77
N GLU A 463 44.80 24.98 -21.59
CA GLU A 463 45.33 26.34 -21.73
C GLU A 463 46.45 26.64 -20.73
N GLU A 464 46.37 26.06 -19.53
CA GLU A 464 47.38 26.22 -18.47
C GLU A 464 48.46 25.13 -18.48
N GLU A 465 48.42 24.23 -19.47
CA GLU A 465 49.40 23.14 -19.65
C GLU A 465 49.56 22.24 -18.40
N LEU A 466 48.52 22.11 -17.58
CA LEU A 466 48.56 21.34 -16.33
C LEU A 466 48.60 19.83 -16.59
N LEU A 467 48.08 19.37 -17.72
CA LEU A 467 48.10 17.97 -18.17
C LEU A 467 48.25 17.92 -19.69
N THR A 468 48.85 16.84 -20.19
CA THR A 468 48.82 16.58 -21.64
C THR A 468 47.40 16.23 -22.10
N PRO A 469 47.05 16.48 -23.38
CA PRO A 469 45.76 16.10 -23.94
C PRO A 469 45.41 14.61 -23.72
N GLU A 470 46.38 13.72 -23.86
CA GLU A 470 46.20 12.27 -23.71
C GLU A 470 45.92 11.89 -22.26
N HIS A 471 46.62 12.51 -21.31
CA HIS A 471 46.43 12.25 -19.89
C HIS A 471 45.09 12.80 -19.40
N LEU A 472 44.75 14.02 -19.82
CA LEU A 472 43.46 14.63 -19.52
C LEU A 472 42.30 13.80 -20.07
N TYR A 473 42.40 13.36 -21.33
CA TYR A 473 41.38 12.52 -21.96
C TYR A 473 41.19 11.18 -21.25
N ARG A 474 42.26 10.60 -20.68
CA ARG A 474 42.14 9.38 -19.86
C ARG A 474 41.42 9.63 -18.53
N LEU A 475 41.74 10.74 -17.86
CA LEU A 475 41.18 11.05 -16.54
C LEU A 475 39.73 11.56 -16.60
N LEU A 476 39.35 12.29 -17.65
CA LEU A 476 38.00 12.85 -17.83
C LEU A 476 37.09 11.97 -18.69
N ARG A 477 37.34 10.65 -18.77
CA ARG A 477 36.37 9.72 -19.37
C ARG A 477 35.17 9.58 -18.43
N PRO A 478 33.97 10.11 -18.77
CA PRO A 478 32.87 10.09 -17.81
C PRO A 478 32.42 8.67 -17.45
N GLU A 479 32.63 7.70 -18.35
CA GLU A 479 32.34 6.27 -18.12
C GLU A 479 33.22 5.67 -17.01
N MET A 480 34.41 6.21 -16.79
CA MET A 480 35.31 5.79 -15.70
C MET A 480 34.96 6.46 -14.37
N MET A 481 34.21 7.57 -14.41
CA MET A 481 33.82 8.34 -13.24
C MET A 481 32.57 7.79 -12.53
N THR A 482 31.91 6.78 -13.11
CA THR A 482 30.72 6.14 -12.54
C THR A 482 31.05 4.91 -11.68
N ALA A 483 32.32 4.61 -11.44
CA ALA A 483 32.79 3.48 -10.63
C ALA A 483 34.11 3.81 -9.90
N PRO A 484 34.47 3.05 -8.84
CA PRO A 484 35.76 3.25 -8.18
C PRO A 484 36.94 3.04 -9.15
N SER A 485 37.66 4.12 -9.45
CA SER A 485 38.89 4.07 -10.24
C SER A 485 39.95 4.95 -9.57
N ARG A 486 40.84 4.33 -8.78
CA ARG A 486 42.04 5.01 -8.26
C ARG A 486 43.24 4.48 -9.04
N SER A 487 43.75 5.26 -9.98
CA SER A 487 45.03 4.95 -10.64
C SER A 487 46.16 5.10 -9.61
N LEU A 488 47.08 4.14 -9.58
CA LEU A 488 48.32 4.16 -8.79
C LEU A 488 49.47 4.85 -9.54
N ASP A 489 49.19 5.85 -10.39
CA ASP A 489 50.24 6.65 -11.03
C ASP A 489 50.83 7.67 -10.04
N GLN A 490 51.50 7.15 -9.02
CA GLN A 490 52.47 7.90 -8.23
C GLN A 490 53.74 8.08 -9.07
N GLY A 491 53.85 9.21 -9.78
CA GLY A 491 55.14 9.65 -10.27
C GLY A 491 55.15 10.39 -11.60
N MET A 492 54.51 11.56 -11.69
CA MET A 492 55.03 12.61 -12.57
C MET A 492 55.10 13.91 -11.75
N SER A 493 56.33 14.28 -11.41
CA SER A 493 56.69 15.54 -10.79
C SER A 493 56.25 16.69 -11.69
N PHE A 494 55.19 17.42 -11.30
CA PHE A 494 54.85 18.68 -11.94
C PHE A 494 55.88 19.73 -11.52
N ALA A 495 56.64 20.22 -12.49
CA ALA A 495 57.54 21.35 -12.31
C ALA A 495 56.71 22.56 -11.85
N GLN A 496 57.15 23.19 -10.76
CA GLN A 496 56.61 24.44 -10.26
C GLN A 496 56.73 25.53 -11.34
N ALA A 497 55.66 25.78 -12.08
CA ALA A 497 55.56 26.94 -12.94
C ALA A 497 55.24 28.17 -12.09
N GLY A 498 56.27 28.98 -11.83
CA GLY A 498 56.22 30.43 -11.71
C GLY A 498 55.26 31.03 -10.67
N ALA A 499 55.78 31.27 -9.46
CA ALA A 499 55.22 32.29 -8.59
C ALA A 499 55.28 33.67 -9.28
N LEU A 500 54.13 34.25 -9.60
CA LEU A 500 54.00 35.68 -9.84
C LEU A 500 53.83 36.37 -8.47
N PRO A 501 54.69 37.33 -8.09
CA PRO A 501 54.55 38.06 -6.84
C PRO A 501 53.38 39.04 -6.95
N ILE A 502 52.44 38.94 -6.02
CA ILE A 502 51.42 39.96 -5.77
C ILE A 502 52.06 41.00 -4.85
N THR A 503 52.25 42.22 -5.35
CA THR A 503 52.14 43.46 -4.58
C THR A 503 50.82 44.12 -4.91
#